data_AF-A0A6J5JZ22-F1
#
_entry.id   AF-A0A6J5JZ22-F1
#
_cell.length_a   1.000
_cell.length_b   1.000
_cell.length_c   1.000
_cell.angle_alpha   90.00
_cell.angle_beta   90.00
_cell.angle_gamma   90.00
#
_symmetry.space_group_name_H-M   'P 1'
#
loop_
_entity.id
_entity.type
_entity.pdbx_description
1 polymer ?
#
loop_
_entity_poly.entity_id
_entity_poly.type
_entity_poly.pdbx_seq_one_letter_code
_entity_poly.pdbx_strand_id
1 'polypeptide(L)'
;MEARGESGPELTVEKRLLLKYRSDFLFYVGRRDPALASTIERGFAGAYKNGSYMRLFNSHPYIQNALAQADLRERRVIELDNRYLSAADRKIPAEYWMGWPAATRSR
;
A
#
# COMPACT_ATOMS: atom_id res chain seq x y z
N MET A 1 19.58 -2.60 6.22
CA MET A 1 18.85 -3.61 7.03
C MET A 1 19.87 -4.71 7.31
N GLU A 2 20.56 -4.63 8.43
CA GLU A 2 21.56 -5.64 8.80
C GLU A 2 20.84 -6.88 9.31
N ALA A 3 20.97 -7.97 8.57
CA ALA A 3 20.53 -9.29 9.01
C ALA A 3 21.37 -9.68 10.22
N ARG A 4 20.71 -9.85 11.37
CA ARG A 4 21.35 -10.37 12.58
C ARG A 4 21.78 -11.81 12.31
N GLY A 5 23.07 -12.08 12.49
CA GLY A 5 23.61 -13.42 12.44
C GLY A 5 23.04 -14.28 13.56
N GLU A 6 22.51 -15.44 13.18
CA GLU A 6 22.71 -16.75 13.82
C GLU A 6 21.81 -17.77 13.09
N SER A 7 22.44 -18.60 12.26
CA SER A 7 21.96 -19.92 11.78
C SER A 7 20.54 -20.03 11.21
N GLY A 8 19.99 -18.96 10.64
CA GLY A 8 18.76 -19.03 9.85
C GLY A 8 19.04 -19.50 8.42
N PRO A 9 18.03 -20.03 7.69
CA PRO A 9 18.18 -20.34 6.27
C PRO A 9 18.74 -19.13 5.51
N GLU A 10 19.53 -19.37 4.46
CA GLU A 10 20.02 -18.32 3.57
C GLU A 10 18.82 -17.66 2.87
N LEU A 11 18.30 -16.61 3.47
CA LEU A 11 17.18 -15.85 2.95
C LEU A 11 17.69 -14.77 2.00
N THR A 12 17.10 -14.72 0.82
CA THR A 12 17.34 -13.68 -0.16
C THR A 12 16.03 -13.05 -0.59
N VAL A 13 16.10 -11.81 -1.07
CA VAL A 13 14.94 -11.14 -1.64
C VAL A 13 14.73 -11.67 -3.06
N GLU A 14 13.57 -12.28 -3.31
CA GLU A 14 13.15 -12.66 -4.65
C GLU A 14 13.14 -11.43 -5.58
N LYS A 15 13.66 -11.55 -6.81
CA LYS A 15 13.90 -10.42 -7.72
C LYS A 15 12.95 -10.34 -8.90
N ARG A 16 12.17 -11.40 -9.19
CA ARG A 16 11.34 -11.52 -10.39
C ARG A 16 9.85 -11.61 -10.12
N LEU A 17 9.44 -11.89 -8.88
CA LEU A 17 8.03 -12.01 -8.53
C LEU A 17 7.60 -10.86 -7.63
N LEU A 18 6.36 -10.42 -7.83
CA LEU A 18 5.66 -9.48 -6.96
C LEU A 18 4.27 -10.04 -6.63
N LEU A 19 3.99 -10.24 -5.34
CA LEU A 19 2.63 -10.52 -4.88
C LEU A 19 1.91 -9.20 -4.66
N LYS A 20 0.75 -9.02 -5.30
CA LYS A 20 -0.06 -7.81 -5.21
C LYS A 20 -1.46 -8.15 -4.72
N TYR A 21 -1.90 -7.50 -3.65
CA TYR A 21 -3.25 -7.63 -3.12
C TYR A 21 -3.67 -6.35 -2.43
N ARG A 22 -4.97 -6.17 -2.21
CA ARG A 22 -5.48 -5.01 -1.45
C ARG A 22 -5.09 -5.15 0.02
N SER A 23 -4.33 -4.18 0.50
CA SER A 23 -3.97 -3.98 1.90
C SER A 23 -4.08 -2.49 2.20
N ASP A 24 -4.56 -2.15 3.39
CA ASP A 24 -4.84 -0.78 3.78
C ASP A 24 -3.97 -0.31 4.95
N PHE A 25 -3.96 1.02 5.11
CA PHE A 25 -3.53 1.69 6.32
C PHE A 25 -4.68 2.61 6.73
N LEU A 26 -5.35 2.25 7.82
CA LEU A 26 -6.54 2.96 8.32
C LEU A 26 -6.25 3.67 9.63
N PHE A 27 -6.89 4.83 9.82
CA PHE A 27 -6.97 5.47 11.12
C PHE A 27 -8.17 4.92 11.89
N TYR A 28 -7.93 4.42 13.09
CA TYR A 28 -8.98 3.97 14.01
C TYR A 28 -9.16 5.00 15.12
N VAL A 29 -10.42 5.31 15.43
CA VAL A 29 -10.78 6.21 16.53
C VAL A 29 -11.73 5.52 17.50
N GLY A 30 -11.89 6.10 18.69
CA GLY A 30 -12.82 5.58 19.69
C GLY A 30 -14.26 5.60 19.19
N ARG A 31 -15.03 4.55 19.48
CA ARG A 31 -16.46 4.44 19.09
C ARG A 31 -17.34 5.60 19.59
N ARG A 32 -16.90 6.30 20.64
CA ARG A 32 -17.59 7.45 21.23
C ARG A 32 -17.19 8.79 20.62
N ASP A 33 -16.33 8.81 19.59
CA ASP A 33 -15.84 10.02 18.94
C ASP A 33 -16.06 10.00 17.41
N PRO A 34 -17.33 10.01 16.96
CA PRO A 34 -17.65 10.06 15.53
C PRO A 34 -17.25 11.40 14.88
N ALA A 35 -17.14 12.47 15.67
CA ALA A 35 -16.74 13.78 15.18
C ALA A 35 -15.27 13.78 14.72
N LEU A 36 -14.37 13.13 15.48
CA LEU A 36 -12.99 12.93 15.07
C LEU A 36 -12.88 12.07 13.82
N ALA A 37 -13.62 10.96 13.75
CA ALA A 37 -13.65 10.10 12.54
C ALA A 37 -13.96 10.93 11.29
N SER A 38 -15.05 11.70 11.35
CA SER A 38 -15.52 12.51 10.24
C SER A 38 -14.56 13.64 9.87
N THR A 39 -13.85 14.19 10.86
CA THR A 39 -12.83 15.23 10.63
C THR A 39 -11.61 14.69 9.90
N ILE A 40 -11.11 13.53 10.34
CA ILE A 40 -10.00 12.81 9.70
C ILE A 40 -10.39 12.45 8.26
N GLU A 41 -11.56 11.84 8.06
CA GLU A 41 -12.06 11.42 6.75
C GLU A 41 -12.13 12.59 5.76
N ARG A 42 -12.78 13.70 6.15
CA ARG A 42 -12.86 14.89 5.29
C ARG A 42 -11.49 15.47 4.96
N GLY A 43 -10.59 15.53 5.94
CA GLY A 43 -9.24 16.05 5.76
C GLY A 43 -8.44 15.24 4.74
N PHE A 44 -8.42 13.90 4.88
CA PHE A 44 -7.71 13.03 3.94
C PHE A 44 -8.37 12.99 2.57
N ALA A 45 -9.70 12.93 2.48
CA ALA A 45 -10.41 13.00 1.20
C ALA A 45 -10.10 14.31 0.46
N GLY A 46 -10.07 15.44 1.18
CA GLY A 46 -9.68 16.74 0.64
C GLY A 46 -8.23 16.77 0.15
N ALA A 47 -7.30 16.26 0.96
CA ALA A 47 -5.87 16.19 0.62
C ALA A 47 -5.58 15.28 -0.58
N TYR A 48 -6.34 14.19 -0.73
CA TYR A 48 -6.26 13.34 -1.91
C TYR A 48 -6.81 14.07 -3.14
N LYS A 49 -8.01 14.64 -3.04
CA LYS A 49 -8.69 15.34 -4.14
C LYS A 49 -7.90 16.55 -4.66
N ASN A 50 -7.24 17.32 -3.79
CA ASN A 50 -6.43 18.47 -4.18
C ASN A 50 -4.95 18.10 -4.49
N GLY A 51 -4.63 16.81 -4.43
CA GLY A 51 -3.32 16.26 -4.77
C GLY A 51 -2.20 16.53 -3.75
N SER A 52 -2.47 17.17 -2.61
CA SER A 52 -1.43 17.41 -1.60
C SER A 52 -0.88 16.10 -1.02
N TYR A 53 -1.75 15.11 -0.83
CA TYR A 53 -1.35 13.78 -0.40
C TYR A 53 -0.40 13.13 -1.42
N MET A 54 -0.77 13.15 -2.70
CA MET A 54 0.06 12.54 -3.75
C MET A 54 1.38 13.28 -3.94
N ARG A 55 1.42 14.61 -3.78
CA ARG A 55 2.69 15.37 -3.78
C ARG A 55 3.61 14.91 -2.66
N LEU A 56 3.08 14.73 -1.44
CA LEU A 56 3.85 14.21 -0.32
C LEU A 56 4.32 12.77 -0.59
N PHE A 57 3.41 11.89 -1.01
CA PHE A 57 3.74 10.49 -1.31
C PHE A 57 4.87 10.37 -2.35
N ASN A 58 4.77 11.16 -3.42
CA ASN A 58 5.73 11.13 -4.53
C ASN A 58 7.05 11.84 -4.23
N SER A 59 7.14 12.65 -3.17
CA SER A 59 8.38 13.36 -2.81
C SER A 59 9.06 12.83 -1.55
N HIS A 60 8.34 12.10 -0.69
CA HIS A 60 8.87 11.70 0.61
C HIS A 60 10.02 10.69 0.46
N PRO A 61 11.23 10.97 0.97
CA PRO A 61 12.41 10.13 0.72
C PRO A 61 12.24 8.68 1.16
N TYR A 62 11.56 8.45 2.29
CA TYR A 62 11.28 7.08 2.77
C TYR A 62 10.50 6.25 1.74
N ILE A 63 9.48 6.84 1.10
CA ILE A 63 8.64 6.15 0.12
C ILE A 63 9.42 5.93 -1.17
N GLN A 64 10.11 6.96 -1.66
CA GLN A 64 10.87 6.87 -2.91
C GLN A 64 12.04 5.88 -2.80
N ASN A 65 12.73 5.85 -1.66
CA ASN A 65 13.80 4.89 -1.41
C ASN A 65 13.28 3.44 -1.39
N ALA A 66 12.11 3.20 -0.79
CA ALA A 66 11.50 1.88 -0.77
C ALA A 66 11.06 1.44 -2.18
N LEU A 67 10.46 2.34 -2.97
CA LEU A 67 10.06 2.07 -4.35
C LEU A 67 11.27 1.79 -5.26
N ALA A 68 12.37 2.52 -5.09
CA ALA A 68 13.60 2.30 -5.84
C ALA A 68 14.21 0.93 -5.54
N GLN A 69 14.25 0.52 -4.26
CA GLN A 69 14.74 -0.80 -3.85
C GLN A 69 13.82 -1.95 -4.29
N ALA A 70 12.52 -1.69 -4.41
CA ALA A 70 11.55 -2.70 -4.81
C ALA A 70 11.71 -3.13 -6.27
N ASP A 71 12.28 -2.30 -7.15
CA ASP A 71 12.51 -2.59 -8.58
C ASP A 71 11.28 -3.22 -9.27
N LEU A 72 10.14 -2.54 -9.15
CA LEU A 72 8.83 -3.10 -9.53
C LEU A 72 8.67 -3.34 -11.04
N ARG A 73 9.52 -2.73 -11.88
CA ARG A 73 9.41 -2.79 -13.35
C ARG A 73 9.79 -4.17 -13.90
N GLU A 74 10.77 -4.82 -13.28
CA GLU A 74 11.32 -6.10 -13.76
C GLU A 74 10.56 -7.31 -13.18
N ARG A 75 9.55 -7.07 -12.33
CA ARG A 75 8.83 -8.14 -11.62
C ARG A 75 7.54 -8.54 -12.34
N ARG A 76 7.35 -9.86 -12.45
CA ARG A 76 6.07 -10.48 -12.80
C ARG A 76 5.10 -10.36 -11.61
N VAL A 77 3.98 -9.68 -11.85
CA VAL A 77 2.92 -9.50 -10.86
C VAL A 77 2.04 -10.74 -10.78
N ILE A 78 1.81 -11.24 -9.57
CA ILE A 78 0.79 -12.22 -9.22
C ILE A 78 -0.23 -11.50 -8.34
N GLU A 79 -1.41 -11.27 -8.89
CA GLU A 79 -2.51 -10.64 -8.15
C GLU A 79 -3.25 -11.68 -7.32
N LEU A 80 -3.39 -11.40 -6.02
CA LEU A 80 -4.09 -12.27 -5.08
C LEU A 80 -5.37 -11.57 -4.61
N ASP A 81 -6.47 -12.33 -4.57
CA ASP A 81 -7.67 -11.90 -3.87
C ASP A 81 -7.44 -12.00 -2.36
N ASN A 82 -7.50 -10.86 -1.67
CA ASN A 82 -7.43 -10.84 -0.22
C ASN A 82 -8.78 -11.26 0.36
N ARG A 83 -8.94 -12.55 0.61
CA ARG A 83 -10.15 -13.14 1.23
C ARG A 83 -10.41 -12.62 2.66
N TYR A 84 -9.39 -12.08 3.32
CA TYR A 84 -9.48 -11.54 4.67
C TYR A 84 -9.86 -10.06 4.71
N LEU A 85 -10.01 -9.40 3.55
CA LEU A 85 -10.48 -8.03 3.49
C LEU A 85 -11.93 -7.94 3.96
N SER A 86 -12.19 -7.09 4.96
CA SER A 86 -13.52 -7.00 5.58
C SER A 86 -14.57 -6.47 4.60
N ALA A 87 -15.85 -6.69 4.92
CA ALA A 87 -16.94 -6.14 4.11
C ALA A 87 -16.96 -4.59 4.12
N ALA A 88 -16.42 -3.95 5.16
CA ALA A 88 -16.27 -2.50 5.22
C ALA A 88 -15.14 -2.04 4.29
N ASP A 89 -13.98 -2.68 4.35
CA ASP A 89 -12.81 -2.29 3.55
C ASP A 89 -13.05 -2.54 2.05
N ARG A 90 -13.83 -3.58 1.70
CA ARG A 90 -14.28 -3.81 0.32
C ARG A 90 -15.10 -2.66 -0.27
N LYS A 91 -15.70 -1.81 0.56
CA LYS A 91 -16.48 -0.62 0.13
C LYS A 91 -15.63 0.63 -0.04
N ILE A 92 -14.35 0.62 0.34
CA ILE A 92 -13.43 1.74 0.14
C ILE A 92 -13.35 2.04 -1.36
N PRO A 93 -13.56 3.30 -1.79
CA PRO A 93 -13.56 3.69 -3.20
C PRO A 93 -12.32 3.24 -3.97
N ALA A 94 -12.53 2.88 -5.24
CA ALA A 94 -11.48 2.35 -6.12
C ALA A 94 -10.30 3.31 -6.26
N GLU A 95 -10.54 4.62 -6.24
CA GLU A 95 -9.51 5.64 -6.41
C GLU A 95 -8.43 5.64 -5.33
N TYR A 96 -8.73 5.18 -4.11
CA TYR A 96 -7.75 5.14 -3.03
C TYR A 96 -6.80 3.94 -3.12
N TRP A 97 -7.10 2.97 -3.97
CA TRP A 97 -6.23 1.82 -4.20
C TRP A 97 -5.23 2.13 -5.31
N MET A 98 -3.94 2.18 -4.95
CA MET A 98 -2.86 2.39 -5.92
C MET A 98 -2.81 1.20 -6.89
N GLY A 99 -3.07 1.46 -8.17
CA GLY A 99 -3.17 0.42 -9.21
C GLY A 99 -1.84 -0.11 -9.76
N TRP A 100 -0.69 0.37 -9.24
CA TRP A 100 0.63 0.06 -9.77
C TRP A 100 1.36 -1.08 -9.02
N PRO A 101 2.22 -1.85 -9.71
CA PRO A 101 2.29 -1.96 -11.17
C PRO A 101 1.01 -2.62 -11.72
N ALA A 102 0.59 -2.22 -12.92
CA ALA A 102 -0.50 -2.91 -13.61
C ALA A 102 -0.04 -4.33 -13.94
N ALA A 103 -0.86 -5.34 -13.64
CA ALA A 103 -0.51 -6.70 -13.99
C ALA A 103 -0.41 -6.83 -15.52
N THR A 104 0.73 -7.32 -16.01
CA THR A 104 0.86 -7.74 -17.41
C THR A 104 -0.07 -8.93 -17.60
N ARG A 105 -1.22 -8.72 -18.25
CA ARG A 105 -2.11 -9.81 -18.68
C ARG A 105 -1.30 -10.72 -19.60
N SER A 106 -0.89 -11.88 -19.10
CA SER A 106 -0.42 -12.97 -19.94
C SER A 106 -1.63 -13.50 -20.70
N ARG A 107 -1.52 -13.52 -22.03
CA ARG A 107 -2.48 -14.20 -22.92
C ARG A 107 -2.40 -15.70 -22.75
#